data_AF-A0A428QAW7-F1
#
_entry.id   AF-A0A428QAW7-F1
#
_cell.length_a   1.000
_cell.length_b   1.000
_cell.length_c   1.000
_cell.angle_alpha   90.00
_cell.angle_beta   90.00
_cell.angle_gamma   90.00
#
_symmetry.space_group_name_H-M   'P 1'
#
loop_
_entity.id
_entity.type
_entity.pdbx_description
1 polymer ?
#
loop_
_entity_poly.entity_id
_entity_poly.type
_entity_poly.pdbx_seq_one_letter_code
_entity_poly.pdbx_strand_id
1 'polypeptide(L)'
;MLAWKSHIDYAGLKALSGSLISAIKRVSNPDFQRISPAYHLQLIKNPIMSLTRDTFIYRGALVIGLLPSFFGLNSLLRPEASLKSVEFPVPTDPESRKLVFGLMRIYGIRNVVVSFALTLIWLTGNKRFVGLGLLGALSMVITDGLVSKSVTGGGEWNHWSFGPVIGGFVAGLFGWF
;
A
#
# COMPACT_ATOMS: atom_id res chain seq x y z
N MET A 1 16.37 12.45 25.47
CA MET A 1 16.31 13.26 24.24
C MET A 1 17.39 12.73 23.29
N LEU A 2 17.07 11.72 22.48
CA LEU A 2 18.00 11.11 21.52
C LEU A 2 17.88 11.88 20.20
N ALA A 3 18.95 12.58 19.82
CA ALA A 3 19.02 13.32 18.56
C ALA A 3 19.19 12.35 17.38
N TRP A 4 18.13 12.15 16.60
CA TRP A 4 18.19 11.47 15.31
C TRP A 4 18.83 12.40 14.29
N LYS A 5 20.14 12.24 14.01
CA LYS A 5 20.79 12.86 12.85
C LYS A 5 20.40 12.07 11.60
N SER A 6 19.52 12.61 10.77
CA SER A 6 19.19 12.01 9.47
C SER A 6 20.34 12.23 8.48
N HIS A 7 21.28 11.30 8.41
CA HIS A 7 22.09 11.14 7.20
C HIS A 7 21.21 10.48 6.15
N ILE A 8 20.63 11.28 5.25
CA ILE A 8 20.01 10.76 4.03
C ILE A 8 21.16 10.19 3.18
N ASP A 9 21.20 8.87 3.06
CA ASP A 9 22.16 8.19 2.20
C ASP A 9 21.75 8.37 0.73
N TYR A 10 22.38 9.36 0.08
CA TYR A 10 22.21 9.64 -1.35
C TYR A 10 22.65 8.47 -2.25
N ALA A 11 23.47 7.53 -1.74
CA ALA A 11 23.84 6.33 -2.48
C ALA A 11 22.66 5.34 -2.56
N GLY A 12 21.90 5.17 -1.48
CA GLY A 12 20.66 4.38 -1.46
C GLY A 12 19.60 4.91 -2.42
N LEU A 13 19.44 6.24 -2.53
CA LEU A 13 18.54 6.87 -3.50
C LEU A 13 18.96 6.67 -4.96
N LYS A 14 20.28 6.68 -5.24
CA LYS A 14 20.84 6.35 -6.57
C LYS A 14 20.71 4.87 -6.92
N ALA A 15 20.83 3.98 -5.93
CA ALA A 15 20.62 2.55 -6.13
C ALA A 15 19.14 2.26 -6.47
N LEU A 16 18.21 2.90 -5.76
CA LEU A 16 16.76 2.83 -6.04
C LEU A 16 16.41 3.35 -7.43
N SER A 17 17.00 4.48 -7.87
CA SER A 17 16.76 5.01 -9.22
C SER A 17 17.36 4.10 -10.30
N GLY A 18 18.52 3.50 -10.06
CA GLY A 18 19.12 2.49 -10.95
C GLY A 18 18.25 1.24 -11.10
N SER A 19 17.75 0.69 -9.99
CA SER A 19 16.84 -0.47 -10.00
C SER A 19 15.51 -0.16 -10.68
N LEU A 20 14.97 1.05 -10.48
CA LEU A 20 13.73 1.49 -11.11
C LEU A 20 13.90 1.65 -12.63
N ILE A 21 15.01 2.25 -13.08
CA ILE A 21 15.33 2.38 -14.52
C ILE A 21 15.54 1.01 -15.15
N SER A 22 16.23 0.09 -14.46
CA SER A 22 16.40 -1.29 -14.93
C SER A 22 15.08 -2.06 -15.00
N ALA A 23 14.15 -1.83 -14.06
CA ALA A 23 12.82 -2.41 -14.09
C ALA A 23 11.98 -1.86 -15.24
N ILE A 24 12.01 -0.53 -15.47
CA ILE A 24 11.32 0.11 -16.59
C ILE A 24 11.87 -0.42 -17.92
N LYS A 25 13.19 -0.48 -18.08
CA LYS A 25 13.84 -1.05 -19.28
C LYS A 25 13.48 -2.51 -19.51
N ARG A 26 13.32 -3.28 -18.44
CA ARG A 26 12.92 -4.70 -18.50
C ARG A 26 11.47 -4.85 -18.96
N VAL A 27 10.55 -4.02 -18.47
CA VAL A 27 9.13 -4.02 -18.87
C VAL A 27 8.90 -3.46 -20.27
N SER A 28 9.74 -2.51 -20.71
CA SER A 28 9.72 -1.96 -22.07
C SER A 28 10.45 -2.82 -23.10
N ASN A 29 11.06 -3.94 -22.70
CA ASN A 29 11.73 -4.85 -23.62
C ASN A 29 10.68 -5.63 -24.44
N PRO A 30 10.69 -5.57 -25.79
CA PRO A 30 9.75 -6.32 -26.63
C PRO A 30 9.82 -7.84 -26.42
N ASP A 31 10.96 -8.39 -25.98
CA ASP A 31 11.07 -9.80 -25.62
C ASP A 31 10.46 -10.13 -24.25
N PHE A 32 10.35 -9.15 -23.34
CA PHE A 32 9.56 -9.29 -22.12
C PHE A 32 8.07 -9.22 -22.41
N GLN A 33 7.64 -8.51 -23.46
CA GLN A 33 6.27 -8.56 -23.96
C GLN A 33 5.96 -9.84 -24.75
N ARG A 34 6.98 -10.58 -25.18
CA ARG A 34 6.86 -11.97 -25.66
C ARG A 34 6.79 -12.97 -24.51
N ILE A 35 5.98 -12.68 -23.48
CA ILE A 35 5.52 -13.73 -22.58
C ILE A 35 4.70 -14.69 -23.46
N SER A 36 5.23 -15.91 -23.61
CA SER A 36 4.74 -17.01 -24.45
C SER A 36 3.29 -16.90 -24.95
N PRO A 37 3.02 -17.06 -26.26
CA PRO A 37 1.67 -17.16 -26.82
C PRO A 37 0.73 -18.14 -26.09
N ALA A 38 1.28 -19.08 -25.30
CA ALA A 38 0.52 -19.98 -24.45
C ALA A 38 -0.28 -19.26 -23.34
N TYR A 39 0.20 -18.11 -22.81
CA TYR A 39 -0.54 -17.33 -21.80
C TYR A 39 -1.73 -16.58 -22.43
N HIS A 40 -1.55 -16.00 -23.62
CA HIS A 40 -2.63 -15.36 -24.36
C HIS A 40 -3.69 -16.37 -24.82
N LEU A 41 -3.28 -17.57 -25.23
CA LEU A 41 -4.21 -18.65 -25.58
C LEU A 41 -4.95 -19.25 -24.37
N GLN A 42 -4.36 -19.24 -23.17
CA GLN A 42 -5.06 -19.64 -21.95
C GLN A 42 -6.13 -18.63 -21.51
N LEU A 43 -5.88 -17.33 -21.66
CA LEU A 43 -6.85 -16.27 -21.38
C LEU A 43 -8.04 -16.28 -22.38
N ILE A 44 -7.79 -16.63 -23.64
CA ILE A 44 -8.81 -16.66 -24.69
C ILE A 44 -9.61 -17.97 -24.67
N LYS A 45 -8.99 -19.11 -24.33
CA LYS A 45 -9.68 -20.42 -24.36
C LYS A 45 -10.56 -20.68 -23.13
N ASN A 46 -10.38 -19.95 -22.04
CA ASN A 46 -11.07 -20.20 -20.78
C ASN A 46 -11.59 -18.92 -20.11
N PRO A 47 -12.54 -18.19 -20.71
CA PRO A 47 -13.19 -17.07 -20.03
C PRO A 47 -13.94 -17.51 -18.76
N ILE A 48 -14.31 -18.80 -18.67
CA ILE A 48 -15.17 -19.35 -17.61
C ILE A 48 -14.39 -20.25 -16.62
N MET A 49 -13.18 -20.73 -16.94
CA MET A 49 -12.42 -21.68 -16.09
C MET A 49 -11.59 -21.03 -14.97
N SER A 50 -11.85 -19.76 -14.62
CA SER A 50 -11.32 -19.12 -13.40
C SER A 50 -12.40 -18.61 -12.44
N LEU A 51 -13.69 -18.73 -12.80
CA LEU A 51 -14.82 -18.45 -11.90
C LEU A 51 -14.98 -19.48 -10.78
N THR A 52 -14.12 -20.50 -10.70
CA THR A 52 -14.14 -21.53 -9.66
C THR A 52 -13.19 -21.25 -8.49
N ARG A 53 -12.58 -20.06 -8.39
CA ARG A 53 -11.67 -19.69 -7.28
C ARG A 53 -12.27 -18.68 -6.30
N ASP A 54 -13.56 -18.81 -6.02
CA ASP A 54 -14.34 -17.98 -5.09
C ASP A 54 -14.03 -18.31 -3.62
N THR A 55 -12.77 -18.19 -3.23
CA THR A 55 -12.43 -18.19 -1.81
C THR A 55 -12.79 -16.83 -1.22
N PHE A 56 -13.62 -16.81 -0.18
CA PHE A 56 -13.93 -15.64 0.65
C PHE A 56 -12.70 -14.76 0.92
N ILE A 57 -11.55 -15.38 1.18
CA ILE A 57 -10.23 -14.74 1.36
C ILE A 57 -9.82 -13.87 0.17
N TYR A 58 -9.97 -14.35 -1.07
CA TYR A 58 -9.54 -13.62 -2.26
C TYR A 58 -10.42 -12.40 -2.56
N ARG A 59 -11.74 -12.54 -2.39
CA ARG A 59 -12.68 -11.42 -2.57
C ARG A 59 -12.56 -10.41 -1.43
N GLY A 60 -12.38 -10.89 -0.20
CA GLY A 60 -12.14 -10.03 0.96
C GLY A 60 -10.82 -9.27 0.88
N ALA A 61 -9.78 -9.84 0.26
CA ALA A 61 -8.52 -9.14 0.04
C ALA A 61 -8.68 -7.87 -0.81
N LEU A 62 -9.63 -7.83 -1.76
CA LEU A 62 -9.96 -6.60 -2.49
C LEU A 62 -10.53 -5.54 -1.56
N VAL A 63 -11.47 -5.91 -0.69
CA VAL A 63 -12.07 -4.98 0.28
C VAL A 63 -10.99 -4.38 1.18
N ILE A 64 -10.08 -5.22 1.71
CA ILE A 64 -8.93 -4.76 2.49
C ILE A 64 -8.03 -3.84 1.66
N GLY A 65 -7.75 -4.19 0.40
CA GLY A 65 -6.94 -3.39 -0.50
C GLY A 65 -7.56 -2.02 -0.85
N LEU A 66 -8.88 -1.86 -0.72
CA LEU A 66 -9.58 -0.60 -0.96
C LEU A 66 -9.63 0.32 0.29
N LEU A 67 -9.40 -0.21 1.50
CA LEU A 67 -9.44 0.59 2.73
C LEU A 67 -8.50 1.82 2.72
N PRO A 68 -7.24 1.73 2.25
CA PRO A 68 -6.36 2.89 2.16
C PRO A 68 -6.97 4.06 1.39
N SER A 69 -7.69 3.83 0.29
CA SER A 69 -8.40 4.89 -0.45
C SER A 69 -9.39 5.66 0.41
N PHE A 70 -10.13 5.02 1.32
CA PHE A 70 -11.08 5.74 2.19
C PHE A 70 -10.35 6.70 3.13
N PHE A 71 -9.28 6.23 3.78
CA PHE A 71 -8.42 7.09 4.61
C PHE A 71 -7.70 8.16 3.79
N GLY A 72 -7.29 7.81 2.57
CA GLY A 72 -6.59 8.68 1.63
C GLY A 72 -7.45 9.83 1.14
N LEU A 73 -8.67 9.54 0.70
CA LEU A 73 -9.66 10.55 0.30
C LEU A 73 -10.03 11.46 1.47
N ASN A 74 -10.21 10.91 2.67
CA ASN A 74 -10.44 11.74 3.85
C ASN A 74 -9.24 12.65 4.16
N SER A 75 -8.00 12.17 4.01
CA SER A 75 -6.78 12.97 4.20
C SER A 75 -6.61 14.04 3.14
N LEU A 76 -7.03 13.76 1.91
CA LEU A 76 -6.97 14.69 0.78
C LEU A 76 -7.98 15.83 0.92
N LEU A 77 -9.22 15.51 1.31
CA LEU A 77 -10.34 16.45 1.36
C LEU A 77 -10.48 17.13 2.74
N ARG A 78 -10.17 16.41 3.82
CA ARG A 78 -10.39 16.80 5.22
C ARG A 78 -9.13 16.51 6.07
N PRO A 79 -7.98 17.17 5.79
CA PRO A 79 -6.71 16.87 6.47
C PRO A 79 -6.78 17.06 7.99
N GLU A 80 -7.53 18.06 8.47
CA GLU A 80 -7.72 18.26 9.92
C GLU A 80 -8.45 17.09 10.58
N ALA A 81 -9.55 16.64 9.96
CA ALA A 81 -10.33 15.53 10.49
C ALA A 81 -9.50 14.24 10.51
N SER A 82 -8.64 14.07 9.50
CA SER A 82 -7.74 12.92 9.42
C SER A 82 -6.70 12.93 10.53
N LEU A 83 -6.04 14.07 10.80
CA LEU A 83 -5.10 14.19 11.92
C LEU A 83 -5.77 13.86 13.25
N LYS A 84 -6.96 14.44 13.49
CA LYS A 84 -7.74 14.18 14.71
C LYS A 84 -8.13 12.70 14.86
N SER A 85 -8.45 12.01 13.75
CA SER A 85 -8.84 10.60 13.79
C SER A 85 -7.72 9.64 14.22
N VAL A 86 -6.46 10.08 14.11
CA VAL A 86 -5.28 9.34 14.57
C VAL A 86 -4.58 10.04 15.72
N GLU A 87 -5.28 10.96 16.40
CA GLU A 87 -4.81 11.67 17.61
C GLU A 87 -3.58 12.56 17.40
N PHE A 88 -3.24 12.89 16.15
CA PHE A 88 -2.17 13.85 15.86
C PHE A 88 -2.63 15.27 16.20
N PRO A 89 -1.75 16.09 16.82
CA PRO A 89 -2.07 17.46 17.12
C PRO A 89 -2.24 18.26 15.83
N VAL A 90 -3.25 19.13 15.82
CA VAL A 90 -3.49 20.05 14.72
C VAL A 90 -2.75 21.36 15.04
N PRO A 91 -1.77 21.79 14.22
CA PRO A 91 -1.05 23.04 14.48
C PRO A 91 -1.99 24.26 14.49
N THR A 92 -1.78 25.14 15.46
CA THR A 92 -2.47 26.43 15.60
C THR A 92 -1.76 27.54 14.82
N ASP A 93 -0.43 27.48 14.72
CA ASP A 93 0.38 28.37 13.89
C ASP A 93 0.01 28.23 12.39
N PRO A 94 -0.25 29.35 11.68
CA PRO A 94 -0.69 29.31 10.27
C PRO A 94 0.27 28.60 9.32
N GLU A 95 1.58 28.82 9.43
CA GLU A 95 2.57 28.25 8.51
C GLU A 95 2.76 26.76 8.74
N SER A 96 2.86 26.34 10.00
CA SER A 96 2.91 24.94 10.39
C SER A 96 1.66 24.19 9.96
N ARG A 97 0.49 24.82 10.12
CA ARG A 97 -0.80 24.26 9.69
C ARG A 97 -0.85 24.09 8.17
N LYS A 98 -0.40 25.09 7.41
CA LYS A 98 -0.32 25.02 5.94
C LYS A 98 0.59 23.88 5.49
N LEU A 99 1.78 23.74 6.10
CA LEU A 99 2.71 22.66 5.81
C LEU A 99 2.11 21.28 6.13
N VAL A 100 1.62 21.08 7.36
CA VAL A 100 1.06 19.80 7.81
C VAL A 100 -0.15 19.42 6.95
N PHE A 101 -1.01 20.35 6.59
CA PHE A 101 -2.15 20.07 5.71
C PHE A 101 -1.73 19.77 4.27
N GLY A 102 -0.64 20.36 3.78
CA GLY A 102 -0.03 19.99 2.50
C GLY A 102 0.49 18.55 2.55
N LEU A 103 1.24 18.19 3.61
CA LEU A 103 1.75 16.84 3.81
C LEU A 103 0.65 15.80 3.95
N MET A 104 -0.43 16.09 4.67
CA MET A 104 -1.59 15.20 4.79
C MET A 104 -2.28 14.95 3.44
N ARG A 105 -2.31 15.93 2.55
CA ARG A 105 -2.84 15.73 1.19
C ARG A 105 -1.93 14.85 0.33
N ILE A 106 -0.61 15.03 0.45
CA ILE A 106 0.38 14.16 -0.20
C ILE A 106 0.27 12.72 0.34
N TYR A 107 0.12 12.57 1.66
CA TYR A 107 -0.17 11.28 2.29
C TYR A 107 -1.48 10.69 1.75
N GLY A 108 -2.53 11.50 1.64
CA GLY A 108 -3.84 11.10 1.15
C GLY A 108 -3.81 10.51 -0.25
N ILE A 109 -3.17 11.20 -1.21
CA ILE A 109 -3.08 10.69 -2.58
C ILE A 109 -2.22 9.42 -2.68
N ARG A 110 -1.18 9.27 -1.85
CA ARG A 110 -0.38 8.03 -1.80
C ARG A 110 -1.24 6.83 -1.41
N ASN A 111 -2.12 6.98 -0.42
CA ASN A 111 -3.03 5.89 -0.03
C ASN A 111 -4.02 5.52 -1.14
N VAL A 112 -4.53 6.50 -1.89
CA VAL A 112 -5.38 6.24 -3.08
C VAL A 112 -4.60 5.46 -4.15
N VAL A 113 -3.35 5.85 -4.41
CA VAL A 113 -2.49 5.14 -5.37
C VAL A 113 -2.17 3.72 -4.91
N VAL A 114 -1.94 3.49 -3.61
CA VAL A 114 -1.73 2.14 -3.07
C VAL A 114 -2.95 1.27 -3.30
N SER A 115 -4.15 1.75 -2.98
CA SER A 115 -5.38 1.00 -3.25
C SER A 115 -5.61 0.73 -4.73
N PHE A 116 -5.29 1.68 -5.60
CA PHE A 116 -5.30 1.47 -7.04
C PHE A 116 -4.32 0.36 -7.46
N ALA A 117 -3.08 0.39 -6.97
CA ALA A 117 -2.08 -0.63 -7.24
C ALA A 117 -2.51 -2.02 -6.73
N LEU A 118 -3.06 -2.10 -5.52
CA LEU A 118 -3.59 -3.35 -4.97
C LEU A 118 -4.78 -3.88 -5.79
N THR A 119 -5.63 -2.99 -6.31
CA THR A 119 -6.73 -3.37 -7.21
C THR A 119 -6.19 -3.93 -8.53
N LEU A 120 -5.17 -3.30 -9.12
CA LEU A 120 -4.51 -3.82 -10.33
C LEU A 120 -3.88 -5.20 -10.09
N ILE A 121 -3.19 -5.37 -8.95
CA ILE A 121 -2.63 -6.65 -8.54
C ILE A 121 -3.74 -7.71 -8.37
N TRP A 122 -4.87 -7.33 -7.76
CA TRP A 122 -6.02 -8.20 -7.60
C TRP A 122 -6.68 -8.59 -8.94
N LEU A 123 -6.70 -7.70 -9.93
CA LEU A 123 -7.21 -8.01 -11.27
C LEU A 123 -6.37 -9.07 -12.01
N THR A 124 -5.15 -9.37 -11.56
CA THR A 124 -4.32 -10.44 -12.16
C THR A 124 -4.83 -11.85 -11.91
N GLY A 125 -5.74 -12.04 -10.94
CA GLY A 125 -6.19 -13.38 -10.54
C GLY A 125 -5.16 -14.17 -9.72
N ASN A 126 -3.96 -13.63 -9.48
CA ASN A 126 -2.87 -14.34 -8.85
C ASN A 126 -2.84 -14.10 -7.33
N LYS A 127 -3.33 -15.09 -6.56
CA LYS A 127 -3.37 -15.06 -5.08
C LYS A 127 -2.02 -14.71 -4.45
N ARG A 128 -0.92 -15.23 -4.99
CA ARG A 128 0.43 -14.97 -4.47
C ARG A 128 0.82 -13.50 -4.65
N PHE A 129 0.49 -12.90 -5.79
CA PHE A 129 0.75 -11.48 -6.02
C PHE A 129 -0.11 -10.59 -5.12
N VAL A 130 -1.39 -10.93 -4.92
CA VAL A 130 -2.25 -10.22 -3.96
C VAL A 130 -1.68 -10.31 -2.55
N GLY A 131 -1.22 -11.49 -2.12
CA GLY A 131 -0.58 -11.68 -0.81
C GLY A 131 0.68 -10.84 -0.65
N LEU A 132 1.54 -10.78 -1.66
CA LEU A 132 2.73 -9.92 -1.66
C LEU A 132 2.37 -8.43 -1.62
N GLY A 133 1.33 -8.00 -2.33
CA GLY A 133 0.81 -6.63 -2.26
C GLY A 133 0.33 -6.27 -0.86
N LEU A 134 -0.43 -7.17 -0.22
CA LEU A 134 -0.90 -6.99 1.15
C LEU A 134 0.22 -7.01 2.20
N LEU A 135 1.31 -7.77 1.98
CA LEU A 135 2.52 -7.64 2.81
C LEU A 135 3.15 -6.25 2.71
N GLY A 136 3.14 -5.65 1.51
CA GLY A 136 3.52 -4.25 1.33
C GLY A 136 2.60 -3.29 2.11
N ALA A 137 1.29 -3.54 2.15
CA ALA A 137 0.38 -2.75 2.96
C ALA A 137 0.60 -2.95 4.48
N LEU A 138 0.94 -4.16 4.90
CA LEU A 138 1.24 -4.48 6.30
C LEU A 138 2.45 -3.69 6.83
N SER A 139 3.48 -3.48 6.00
CA SER A 139 4.65 -2.69 6.41
C SER A 139 4.29 -1.21 6.65
N MET A 140 3.35 -0.66 5.89
CA MET A 140 2.82 0.70 6.13
C MET A 140 2.11 0.76 7.49
N VAL A 141 1.22 -0.19 7.77
CA VAL A 141 0.47 -0.25 9.03
C VAL A 141 1.39 -0.31 10.25
N ILE A 142 2.44 -1.14 10.17
CA ILE A 142 3.44 -1.23 11.24
C ILE A 142 4.16 0.10 11.42
N THR A 143 4.63 0.71 10.32
CA THR A 143 5.36 1.98 10.34
C THR A 143 4.51 3.13 10.85
N ASP A 144 3.26 3.23 10.41
CA ASP A 144 2.32 4.28 10.83
C ASP A 144 2.08 4.22 12.35
N GLY A 145 1.92 3.02 12.92
CA GLY A 145 1.77 2.88 14.37
C GLY A 145 3.05 3.22 15.15
N LEU A 146 4.23 2.89 14.62
CA LEU A 146 5.51 3.32 15.20
C LEU A 146 5.65 4.84 15.20
N VAL A 147 5.32 5.49 14.08
CA VAL A 147 5.35 6.94 13.94
C VAL A 147 4.35 7.59 14.89
N SER A 148 3.10 7.11 14.92
CA SER A 148 2.06 7.59 15.85
C SER A 148 2.56 7.56 17.29
N LYS A 149 3.05 6.41 17.76
CA LYS A 149 3.61 6.27 19.11
C LYS A 149 4.74 7.24 19.39
N SER A 150 5.64 7.45 18.42
CA SER A 150 6.78 8.35 18.58
C SER A 150 6.40 9.84 18.64
N VAL A 151 5.33 10.24 17.95
CA VAL A 151 4.92 11.65 17.83
C VAL A 151 3.90 12.02 18.91
N THR A 152 2.92 11.16 19.15
CA THR A 152 1.79 11.43 20.08
C THR A 152 2.01 10.81 21.46
N GLY A 153 2.97 9.90 21.61
CA GLY A 153 3.14 9.08 22.82
C GLY A 153 2.17 7.90 22.90
N GLY A 154 1.31 7.71 21.90
CA GLY A 154 0.28 6.67 21.84
C GLY A 154 -0.31 6.50 20.44
N GLY A 155 -1.59 6.13 20.35
CA GLY A 155 -2.30 6.04 19.07
C GLY A 155 -1.86 4.92 18.12
N GLU A 156 -0.88 4.09 18.48
CA GLU A 156 -0.38 3.00 17.63
C GLU A 156 -1.46 1.99 17.25
N TRP A 157 -2.44 1.78 18.13
CA TRP A 157 -3.51 0.80 17.94
C TRP A 157 -4.54 1.23 16.89
N ASN A 158 -4.62 2.54 16.58
CA ASN A 158 -5.38 3.05 15.44
C ASN A 158 -4.79 2.57 14.10
N HIS A 159 -3.57 2.02 14.12
CA HIS A 159 -2.91 1.42 12.97
C HIS A 159 -2.74 -0.10 13.17
N TRP A 160 -2.09 -0.54 14.24
CA TRP A 160 -1.71 -1.94 14.43
C TRP A 160 -2.88 -2.92 14.55
N SER A 161 -4.09 -2.45 14.86
CA SER A 161 -5.30 -3.29 14.82
C SER A 161 -5.59 -3.88 13.44
N PHE A 162 -5.15 -3.23 12.35
CA PHE A 162 -5.24 -3.79 10.99
C PHE A 162 -4.23 -4.93 10.74
N GLY A 163 -3.16 -5.01 11.53
CA GLY A 163 -2.07 -5.97 11.34
C GLY A 163 -2.53 -7.43 11.34
N PRO A 164 -3.22 -7.91 12.39
CA PRO A 164 -3.76 -9.27 12.43
C PRO A 164 -4.74 -9.57 11.29
N VAL A 165 -5.58 -8.60 10.91
CA VAL A 165 -6.55 -8.77 9.81
C VAL A 165 -5.82 -8.97 8.48
N ILE A 166 -4.88 -8.09 8.14
CA ILE A 166 -4.08 -8.19 6.92
C ILE A 166 -3.25 -9.48 6.94
N GLY A 167 -2.64 -9.83 8.07
CA GLY A 167 -1.89 -11.06 8.26
C GLY A 167 -2.72 -12.32 7.99
N GLY A 168 -3.98 -12.36 8.45
CA GLY A 168 -4.91 -13.45 8.16
C GLY A 168 -5.21 -13.60 6.66
N PHE A 169 -5.45 -12.50 5.95
CA PHE A 169 -5.63 -12.53 4.50
C PHE A 169 -4.36 -12.99 3.77
N VAL A 170 -3.19 -12.51 4.17
CA VAL A 170 -1.90 -12.93 3.60
C VAL A 170 -1.68 -14.43 3.80
N ALA A 171 -1.90 -14.94 5.02
CA ALA A 171 -1.78 -16.35 5.35
C ALA A 171 -2.72 -17.23 4.50
N GLY A 172 -3.99 -16.84 4.37
CA GLY A 172 -4.96 -17.56 3.53
C GLY A 172 -4.63 -17.48 2.03
N LEU A 173 -4.08 -16.37 1.55
CA LEU A 173 -3.64 -16.23 0.15
C LEU A 173 -2.42 -17.07 -0.18
N PHE A 174 -1.57 -17.36 0.81
CA PHE A 174 -0.45 -18.30 0.70
C PHE A 174 -0.80 -19.75 1.03
N GLY A 175 -2.06 -20.03 1.43
CA GLY A 175 -2.55 -21.38 1.67
C GLY A 175 -2.06 -22.00 2.99
N TRP A 176 -1.89 -21.19 4.04
CA TRP A 176 -1.54 -21.69 5.37
C TRP A 176 -2.71 -22.37 6.10
N PHE A 177 -3.94 -22.15 5.63
CA PHE A 177 -5.18 -22.79 6.07
C PHE A 177 -6.22 -22.76 4.94
#